data_AF-A0A9D6LEH1-F1
#
_entry.id   AF-A0A9D6LEH1-F1
#
_cell.length_a   1.000
_cell.length_b   1.000
_cell.length_c   1.000
_cell.angle_alpha   90.00
_cell.angle_beta   90.00
_cell.angle_gamma   90.00
#
_symmetry.space_group_name_H-M   'P 1'
#
loop_
_entity.id
_entity.type
_entity.pdbx_description
1 polymer ?
#
loop_
_entity_poly.entity_id
_entity_poly.type
_entity_poly.pdbx_seq_one_letter_code
_entity_poly.pdbx_strand_id
1 'polypeptide(L)'
;MTRCGERITNERESHGADGNPVRRYLGLSVGGAKSDRTCLTAIDYYRKQDKAFVVDIFESVSAQGEQTADQVLIELVSELSSDMGAGGDGVRMMGVDAPLTLPPCLLGCESSCQGYEKCKKPEVRWMRAQYQKAKKENSRLKHFTSYSQRPVDLYFRYRHDEPNLFQDETMGANLAPQAARMAYLKRHVGDTELVEVWPKLALYYLQKALKIPKRE
;
A
#
# COMPACT_ATOMS: atom_id res chain seq x y z
N MET A 1 3.87 11.33 30.96
CA MET A 1 4.83 10.60 30.09
C MET A 1 4.14 9.35 29.59
N THR A 2 3.45 9.48 28.47
CA THR A 2 2.56 8.45 27.90
C THR A 2 3.43 7.43 27.15
N ARG A 3 3.25 6.14 27.43
CA ARG A 3 3.98 5.05 26.78
C ARG A 3 3.71 5.06 25.27
N CYS A 4 4.76 5.07 24.48
CA CYS A 4 4.71 4.86 23.04
C CYS A 4 4.58 3.35 22.80
N GLY A 5 3.55 2.93 22.06
CA GLY A 5 3.30 1.52 21.73
C GLY A 5 2.62 0.73 22.85
N GLU A 6 1.37 1.05 23.18
CA GLU A 6 0.54 0.08 23.90
C GLU A 6 0.22 -1.08 22.95
N ARG A 7 0.91 -2.20 23.17
CA ARG A 7 0.56 -3.48 22.57
C ARG A 7 -0.83 -3.86 23.09
N ILE A 8 -1.86 -3.73 22.26
CA ILE A 8 -3.17 -4.31 22.56
C ILE A 8 -3.01 -5.82 22.35
N THR A 9 -2.44 -6.49 23.34
CA THR A 9 -2.37 -7.95 23.36
C THR A 9 -3.75 -8.47 23.70
N ASN A 10 -4.46 -9.03 22.71
CA ASN A 10 -5.45 -10.03 23.04
C ASN A 10 -4.69 -11.22 23.65
N GLU A 11 -5.14 -11.70 24.80
CA GLU A 11 -4.59 -12.87 25.47
C GLU A 11 -4.42 -14.00 24.44
N ARG A 12 -3.18 -14.48 24.28
CA ARG A 12 -2.86 -15.59 23.38
C ARG A 12 -3.56 -16.85 23.91
N GLU A 13 -4.81 -17.08 23.51
CA GLU A 13 -5.34 -18.44 23.54
C GLU A 13 -4.50 -19.26 22.56
N SER A 14 -3.71 -20.18 23.10
CA SER A 14 -2.81 -21.07 22.40
C SER A 14 -3.58 -22.08 21.53
N HIS A 15 -4.15 -21.61 20.42
CA HIS A 15 -4.84 -22.45 19.42
C HIS A 15 -3.85 -23.16 18.47
N GLY A 16 -2.55 -23.20 18.82
CA GLY A 16 -1.48 -23.80 18.00
C GLY A 16 -1.13 -25.26 18.31
N ALA A 17 -2.00 -26.00 19.03
CA ALA A 17 -1.72 -27.39 19.39
C ALA A 17 -2.02 -28.40 18.26
N ASP A 18 -2.84 -28.03 17.28
CA ASP A 18 -3.05 -28.84 16.08
C ASP A 18 -2.12 -28.31 14.99
N GLY A 19 -1.23 -29.15 14.44
CA GLY A 19 -0.29 -28.84 13.34
C GLY A 19 -0.97 -28.39 12.03
N ASN A 20 -1.70 -27.29 12.09
CA ASN A 20 -2.45 -26.66 11.03
C ASN A 20 -1.59 -25.53 10.47
N PRO A 21 -1.29 -25.50 9.16
CA PRO A 21 -0.47 -24.45 8.60
C PRO A 21 -1.19 -23.11 8.69
N VAL A 22 -0.77 -22.30 9.66
CA VAL A 22 -1.18 -20.90 9.80
C VAL A 22 -0.36 -20.06 8.84
N ARG A 23 -1.01 -19.09 8.19
CA ARG A 23 -0.34 -18.12 7.32
C ARG A 23 -0.47 -16.73 7.89
N ARG A 24 0.65 -16.03 8.00
CA ARG A 24 0.67 -14.64 8.42
C ARG A 24 0.70 -13.68 7.23
N TYR A 25 -0.12 -12.65 7.35
CA TYR A 25 -0.22 -11.52 6.44
C TYR A 25 0.02 -10.23 7.21
N LEU A 26 0.66 -9.26 6.57
CA LEU A 26 0.88 -7.94 7.16
C LEU A 26 0.08 -6.86 6.43
N GLY A 27 -0.40 -5.87 7.16
CA GLY A 27 -0.98 -4.64 6.63
C GLY A 27 -0.17 -3.45 7.09
N LEU A 28 0.40 -2.68 6.16
CA LEU A 28 1.22 -1.51 6.44
C LEU A 28 0.51 -0.25 5.97
N SER A 29 0.21 0.62 6.92
CA SER A 29 -0.23 2.00 6.69
C SER A 29 0.98 2.92 6.80
N VAL A 30 1.42 3.52 5.69
CA VAL A 30 2.68 4.26 5.61
C VAL A 30 2.43 5.74 5.94
N GLY A 31 3.00 6.20 7.06
CA GLY A 31 3.08 7.62 7.35
C GLY A 31 4.02 8.37 6.38
N GLY A 32 3.81 9.67 6.22
CA GLY A 32 4.78 10.54 5.55
C GLY A 32 6.11 10.60 6.32
N ALA A 33 7.18 11.06 5.66
CA ALA A 33 8.55 11.01 6.19
C ALA A 33 8.79 11.70 7.56
N LYS A 34 7.88 12.58 7.99
CA LYS A 34 7.95 13.29 9.29
C LYS A 34 6.74 13.03 10.19
N SER A 35 5.89 12.08 9.83
CA SER A 35 4.73 11.72 10.66
C SER A 35 5.01 10.40 11.37
N ASP A 36 4.59 10.32 12.62
CA ASP A 36 4.53 9.10 13.42
C ASP A 36 3.36 8.19 13.03
N ARG A 37 2.54 8.52 12.03
CA ARG A 37 1.31 7.80 11.66
C ARG A 37 1.51 6.46 10.94
N THR A 38 2.68 5.85 11.08
CA THR A 38 2.93 4.54 10.46
C THR A 38 2.31 3.47 11.34
N CYS A 39 1.46 2.62 10.77
CA CYS A 39 0.85 1.53 11.51
C CYS A 39 1.11 0.20 10.80
N LEU A 40 1.30 -0.86 11.57
CA LEU A 40 1.47 -2.21 11.08
C LEU A 40 0.43 -3.13 11.75
N THR A 41 -0.17 -4.02 11.00
CA THR A 41 -1.12 -5.02 11.50
C THR A 41 -0.68 -6.41 11.08
N ALA A 42 -0.68 -7.35 12.02
CA ALA A 42 -0.44 -8.77 11.74
C ALA A 42 -1.77 -9.53 11.75
N ILE A 43 -2.01 -10.31 10.69
CA ILE A 43 -3.23 -11.10 10.51
C ILE A 43 -2.84 -12.55 10.26
N ASP A 44 -3.36 -13.46 11.08
CA ASP A 44 -3.19 -14.90 10.90
C ASP A 44 -4.44 -15.49 10.24
N TYR A 45 -4.23 -16.22 9.16
CA TYR A 45 -5.27 -16.95 8.42
C TYR A 45 -5.15 -18.45 8.65
N TYR A 46 -6.22 -19.02 9.19
CA TYR A 46 -6.37 -20.42 9.54
C TYR A 46 -7.12 -21.15 8.44
N ARG A 47 -6.38 -21.75 7.52
CA ARG A 47 -6.91 -22.34 6.27
C ARG A 47 -7.99 -23.40 6.48
N LYS A 48 -7.82 -24.30 7.47
CA LYS A 48 -8.81 -25.36 7.73
C LYS A 48 -10.15 -24.81 8.23
N GLN A 49 -10.12 -23.71 8.98
CA GLN A 49 -11.30 -23.10 9.58
C GLN A 49 -11.90 -22.01 8.68
N ASP A 50 -11.18 -21.60 7.64
CA ASP A 50 -11.49 -20.44 6.80
C ASP A 50 -11.76 -19.16 7.62
N LYS A 51 -10.87 -18.90 8.60
CA LYS A 51 -10.97 -17.74 9.51
C LYS A 51 -9.68 -16.94 9.52
N ALA A 52 -9.81 -15.63 9.61
CA ALA A 52 -8.70 -14.71 9.79
C ALA A 52 -8.85 -13.97 11.12
N PHE A 53 -7.74 -13.78 11.84
CA PHE A 53 -7.70 -13.06 13.10
C PHE A 53 -6.61 -12.00 13.07
N VAL A 54 -6.92 -10.81 13.55
CA VAL A 54 -5.91 -9.79 13.85
C VAL A 54 -5.19 -10.23 15.12
N VAL A 55 -3.87 -10.39 15.02
CA VAL A 55 -3.03 -10.90 16.12
C VAL A 55 -2.37 -9.77 16.86
N ASP A 56 -1.84 -8.80 16.12
CA ASP A 56 -1.20 -7.62 16.68
C ASP A 56 -1.51 -6.39 15.83
N ILE A 57 -1.60 -5.24 16.49
CA ILE A 57 -1.67 -3.92 15.88
C ILE A 57 -0.57 -3.06 16.51
N PHE A 58 0.31 -2.55 15.68
CA PHE A 58 1.37 -1.63 16.05
C PHE A 58 0.98 -0.24 15.55
N GLU A 59 0.53 0.59 16.47
CA GLU A 59 0.18 1.97 16.18
C GLU A 59 1.40 2.88 16.36
N SER A 60 1.45 3.90 15.52
CA SER A 60 2.40 5.00 15.60
C SER A 60 3.88 4.59 15.69
N VAL A 61 4.35 3.77 14.74
CA VAL A 61 5.76 3.35 14.67
C VAL A 61 6.66 4.59 14.52
N SER A 62 7.40 4.89 15.57
CA SER A 62 8.27 6.07 15.70
C SER A 62 9.72 5.67 15.97
N ALA A 63 10.63 6.64 15.90
CA ALA A 63 12.03 6.45 16.28
C ALA A 63 12.15 6.03 17.75
N GLN A 64 13.12 5.18 18.06
CA GLN A 64 13.41 4.69 19.41
C GLN A 64 14.92 4.78 19.67
N GLY A 65 15.32 5.59 20.66
CA GLY A 65 16.73 5.81 20.96
C GLY A 65 17.50 6.33 19.74
N GLU A 66 18.49 5.56 19.29
CA GLU A 66 19.30 5.86 18.10
C GLU A 66 18.70 5.32 16.78
N GLN A 67 17.65 4.50 16.84
CA GLN A 67 17.02 3.91 15.67
C GLN A 67 15.99 4.86 15.04
N THR A 68 16.04 4.96 13.72
CA THR A 68 15.00 5.64 12.94
C THR A 68 13.70 4.85 12.96
N ALA A 69 12.56 5.52 12.73
CA ALA A 69 11.26 4.84 12.64
C ALA A 69 11.22 3.74 11.56
N ASP A 70 11.99 3.92 10.48
CA ASP A 70 12.10 2.92 9.42
C ASP A 70 12.92 1.69 9.84
N GLN A 71 13.98 1.87 10.63
CA GLN A 71 14.72 0.73 11.21
C GLN A 71 13.85 -0.07 12.18
N VAL A 72 13.13 0.61 13.07
CA VAL A 72 12.18 -0.05 13.98
C VAL A 72 11.13 -0.84 13.18
N LEU A 73 10.60 -0.27 12.09
CA LEU A 73 9.66 -0.97 11.23
C LEU A 73 10.27 -2.21 10.54
N ILE A 74 11.49 -2.10 10.01
CA ILE A 74 12.19 -3.20 9.35
C ILE A 74 12.44 -4.35 10.33
N GLU A 75 12.89 -4.04 11.54
CA GLU A 75 13.11 -5.01 12.61
C GLU A 75 11.80 -5.69 12.99
N LEU A 76 10.72 -4.92 13.17
CA LEU A 76 9.40 -5.46 13.48
C LEU A 76 8.86 -6.41 12.39
N VAL A 77 9.04 -6.06 11.12
CA VAL A 77 8.66 -6.94 9.99
C VAL A 77 9.48 -8.23 10.02
N SER A 78 10.79 -8.14 10.31
CA SER A 78 11.68 -9.29 10.43
C SER A 78 11.30 -10.22 11.59
N GLU A 79 10.98 -9.65 12.75
CA GLU A 79 10.50 -10.38 13.92
C GLU A 79 9.19 -11.12 13.62
N LEU A 80 8.20 -10.42 13.06
CA LEU A 80 6.91 -11.03 12.70
C LEU A 80 7.04 -12.11 11.62
N SER A 81 8.05 -12.01 10.76
CA SER A 81 8.38 -13.02 9.75
C SER A 81 9.02 -14.27 10.37
N SER A 82 9.74 -14.11 11.48
CA SER A 82 10.50 -15.17 12.15
C SER A 82 9.74 -15.84 13.32
N ASP A 83 8.77 -15.15 13.94
CA ASP A 83 7.98 -15.61 15.10
C ASP A 83 6.96 -16.72 14.78
N MET A 84 6.98 -17.25 13.56
CA MET A 84 6.14 -18.38 13.15
C MET A 84 6.93 -19.66 13.43
N GLY A 85 6.71 -20.28 14.60
CA GLY A 85 7.40 -21.51 15.04
C GLY A 85 7.30 -22.70 14.07
N ALA A 86 7.73 -23.90 14.51
CA ALA A 86 8.02 -25.08 13.68
C ALA A 86 6.91 -25.63 12.72
N GLY A 87 5.72 -25.01 12.66
CA GLY A 87 4.63 -25.36 11.74
C GLY A 87 4.02 -24.19 10.95
N GLY A 88 4.57 -22.98 11.07
CA GLY A 88 4.05 -21.80 10.38
C GLY A 88 4.72 -21.58 9.02
N ASP A 89 3.90 -21.34 7.99
CA ASP A 89 4.39 -20.63 6.80
C ASP A 89 4.63 -19.19 7.26
N GLY A 90 5.88 -18.71 7.29
CA GLY A 90 6.23 -17.33 7.64
C GLY A 90 5.41 -16.27 6.88
N VAL A 91 5.70 -14.98 7.09
CA VAL A 91 4.95 -13.90 6.43
C VAL A 91 4.92 -14.11 4.92
N ARG A 92 3.72 -14.31 4.37
CA ARG A 92 3.54 -14.60 2.94
C ARG A 92 3.48 -13.34 2.10
N MET A 93 2.83 -12.30 2.62
CA MET A 93 2.53 -11.09 1.88
C MET A 93 2.29 -9.93 2.84
N MET A 94 2.66 -8.73 2.41
CA MET A 94 2.33 -7.48 3.07
C MET A 94 1.55 -6.55 2.12
N GLY A 95 0.33 -6.22 2.50
CA GLY A 95 -0.46 -5.17 1.85
C GLY A 95 0.00 -3.80 2.34
N VAL A 96 0.25 -2.87 1.42
CA VAL A 96 0.78 -1.53 1.74
C VAL A 96 -0.10 -0.45 1.11
N ASP A 97 -0.50 0.56 1.88
CA ASP A 97 -1.34 1.67 1.42
C ASP A 97 -0.59 2.81 0.70
N ALA A 98 0.53 2.49 0.06
CA ALA A 98 1.40 3.47 -0.61
C ALA A 98 1.89 2.94 -1.97
N PRO A 99 2.21 3.85 -2.92
CA PRO A 99 2.70 3.46 -4.24
C PRO A 99 3.96 2.58 -4.18
N LEU A 100 3.89 1.37 -4.77
CA LEU A 100 5.03 0.44 -4.87
C LEU A 100 5.84 0.59 -6.17
N THR A 101 5.34 1.42 -7.09
CA THR A 101 5.96 1.74 -8.38
C THR A 101 5.98 3.25 -8.57
N LEU A 102 6.98 3.75 -9.30
CA LEU A 102 7.08 5.16 -9.64
C LEU A 102 6.40 5.46 -10.98
N PRO A 103 5.97 6.72 -11.22
CA PRO A 103 5.56 7.18 -12.55
C PRO A 103 6.60 6.86 -13.62
N PRO A 104 6.16 6.52 -14.85
CA PRO A 104 7.05 6.02 -15.89
C PRO A 104 8.16 7.01 -16.26
N CYS A 105 7.94 8.32 -16.18
CA CYS A 105 8.98 9.31 -16.46
C CYS A 105 10.03 9.44 -15.35
N LEU A 106 9.72 9.09 -14.10
CA LEU A 106 10.69 9.12 -12.99
C LEU A 106 11.64 7.93 -12.97
N LEU A 107 11.32 6.87 -13.71
CA LEU A 107 12.23 5.73 -13.92
C LEU A 107 13.39 6.06 -14.88
N GLY A 108 13.54 7.32 -15.30
CA GLY A 108 14.57 7.79 -16.22
C GLY A 108 14.13 7.70 -17.69
N CYS A 109 14.57 8.64 -18.51
CA CYS A 109 14.31 8.64 -19.96
C CYS A 109 15.62 8.57 -20.73
N GLU A 110 15.57 8.12 -21.99
CA GLU A 110 16.69 8.29 -22.91
C GLU A 110 17.01 9.78 -23.09
N SER A 111 18.27 10.10 -23.40
CA SER A 111 18.71 11.48 -23.70
C SER A 111 17.94 12.12 -24.86
N SER A 112 17.36 11.29 -25.74
CA SER A 112 16.53 11.69 -26.89
C SER A 112 15.07 12.03 -26.53
N CYS A 113 14.68 12.02 -25.25
CA CYS A 113 13.29 12.21 -24.84
C CYS A 113 12.73 13.58 -25.27
N GLN A 114 11.79 13.56 -26.22
CA GLN A 114 11.12 14.77 -26.74
C GLN A 114 9.82 15.10 -25.99
N GLY A 115 9.68 14.63 -24.75
CA GLY A 115 8.48 14.83 -23.94
C GLY A 115 7.33 13.85 -24.21
N TYR A 116 6.20 14.10 -23.54
CA TYR A 116 5.11 13.11 -23.46
C TYR A 116 4.50 12.76 -24.82
N GLU A 117 4.37 13.72 -25.74
CA GLU A 117 3.72 13.55 -27.05
C GLU A 117 4.48 12.61 -28.00
N LYS A 118 5.77 12.43 -27.78
CA LYS A 118 6.61 11.55 -28.60
C LYS A 118 7.22 10.41 -27.80
N CYS A 119 6.79 10.23 -26.56
CA CYS A 119 7.28 9.18 -25.68
C CYS A 119 6.94 7.79 -26.25
N LYS A 120 7.96 6.94 -26.35
CA LYS A 120 7.84 5.57 -26.86
C LYS A 120 7.51 4.54 -25.78
N LYS A 121 7.62 4.91 -24.50
CA LYS A 121 7.32 4.01 -23.37
C LYS A 121 5.89 3.47 -23.46
N PRO A 122 5.68 2.15 -23.34
CA PRO A 122 4.36 1.55 -23.51
C PRO A 122 3.36 2.10 -22.49
N GLU A 123 3.78 2.38 -21.26
CA GLU A 123 2.96 2.94 -20.19
C GLU A 123 2.44 4.34 -20.58
N VAL A 124 3.32 5.22 -21.07
CA VAL A 124 2.96 6.60 -21.46
C VAL A 124 2.06 6.60 -22.70
N ARG A 125 2.31 5.70 -23.65
CA ARG A 125 1.45 5.51 -24.83
C ARG A 125 0.05 5.05 -24.40
N TRP A 126 -0.03 4.09 -23.50
CA TRP A 126 -1.30 3.63 -22.94
C TRP A 126 -2.03 4.75 -22.21
N MET A 127 -1.34 5.49 -21.32
CA MET A 127 -1.92 6.62 -20.59
C MET A 127 -2.49 7.68 -21.53
N ARG A 128 -1.77 7.99 -22.63
CA ARG A 128 -2.25 8.92 -23.65
C ARG A 128 -3.52 8.40 -24.34
N ALA A 129 -3.55 7.13 -24.72
CA ALA A 129 -4.72 6.53 -25.35
C ALA A 129 -5.95 6.60 -24.43
N GLN A 130 -5.78 6.27 -23.14
CA GLN A 130 -6.85 6.37 -22.15
C GLN A 130 -7.32 7.81 -21.94
N TYR A 131 -6.39 8.75 -21.83
CA TYR A 131 -6.70 10.18 -21.71
C TYR A 131 -7.51 10.68 -22.90
N GLN A 132 -7.10 10.35 -24.13
CA GLN A 132 -7.82 10.77 -25.34
C GLN A 132 -9.24 10.20 -25.41
N LYS A 133 -9.44 8.97 -24.92
CA LYS A 133 -10.78 8.39 -24.78
C LYS A 133 -11.61 9.18 -23.77
N ALA A 134 -11.11 9.36 -22.55
CA ALA A 134 -11.81 10.06 -21.48
C ALA A 134 -12.06 11.55 -21.80
N LYS A 135 -11.17 12.21 -22.54
CA LYS A 135 -11.29 13.61 -22.97
C LYS A 135 -12.43 13.83 -23.97
N LYS A 136 -12.77 12.82 -24.78
CA LYS A 136 -13.94 12.85 -25.67
C LYS A 136 -15.25 12.83 -24.89
N GLU A 137 -15.27 12.09 -23.77
CA GLU A 137 -16.43 11.99 -22.87
C GLU A 137 -16.53 13.23 -21.97
N ASN A 138 -15.40 13.79 -21.54
CA ASN A 138 -15.32 14.99 -20.71
C ASN A 138 -14.29 15.99 -21.24
N SER A 139 -14.77 17.00 -21.98
CA SER A 139 -13.92 18.05 -22.57
C SER A 139 -13.19 18.91 -21.53
N ARG A 140 -13.64 18.95 -20.28
CA ARG A 140 -12.98 19.69 -19.17
C ARG A 140 -11.92 18.87 -18.45
N LEU A 141 -11.70 17.61 -18.84
CA LEU A 141 -10.71 16.74 -18.20
C LEU A 141 -9.30 17.34 -18.32
N LYS A 142 -8.66 17.55 -17.17
CA LYS A 142 -7.27 18.04 -17.09
C LYS A 142 -6.31 17.02 -17.69
N HIS A 143 -5.26 17.51 -18.35
CA HIS A 143 -4.19 16.65 -18.85
C HIS A 143 -3.56 15.83 -17.72
N PHE A 144 -3.24 14.59 -18.03
CA PHE A 144 -2.45 13.75 -17.15
C PHE A 144 -0.96 14.12 -17.25
N THR A 145 -0.19 13.78 -16.23
CA THR A 145 1.23 14.09 -16.10
C THR A 145 2.01 12.80 -15.84
N SER A 146 2.73 12.31 -16.85
CA SER A 146 3.46 11.02 -16.78
C SER A 146 4.64 11.01 -15.80
N TYR A 147 5.00 12.16 -15.24
CA TYR A 147 6.02 12.31 -14.20
C TYR A 147 5.42 12.32 -12.79
N SER A 148 4.11 12.52 -12.61
CA SER A 148 3.45 12.47 -11.30
C SER A 148 2.40 11.38 -11.16
N GLN A 149 1.89 10.86 -12.27
CA GLN A 149 0.82 9.85 -12.31
C GLN A 149 1.30 8.57 -12.98
N ARG A 150 0.72 7.44 -12.55
CA ARG A 150 0.93 6.10 -13.09
C ARG A 150 -0.25 5.64 -13.95
N PRO A 151 -0.06 4.60 -14.78
CA PRO A 151 -1.17 3.95 -15.49
C PRO A 151 -2.34 3.55 -14.59
N VAL A 152 -2.03 2.99 -13.41
CA VAL A 152 -3.04 2.56 -12.44
C VAL A 152 -3.88 3.73 -11.91
N ASP A 153 -3.27 4.89 -11.67
CA ASP A 153 -3.96 6.11 -11.23
C ASP A 153 -5.03 6.53 -12.26
N LEU A 154 -4.68 6.48 -13.56
CA LEU A 154 -5.60 6.80 -14.65
C LEU A 154 -6.67 5.72 -14.85
N TYR A 155 -6.29 4.45 -14.73
CA TYR A 155 -7.21 3.33 -14.89
C TYR A 155 -8.43 3.47 -13.98
N PHE A 156 -8.18 3.66 -12.68
CA PHE A 156 -9.25 3.78 -11.71
C PHE A 156 -10.01 5.11 -11.84
N ARG A 157 -9.30 6.22 -12.10
CA ARG A 157 -9.93 7.52 -12.32
C ARG A 157 -10.94 7.52 -13.48
N TYR A 158 -10.67 6.76 -14.55
CA TYR A 158 -11.55 6.71 -15.72
C TYR A 158 -12.55 5.56 -15.67
N ARG A 159 -12.35 4.55 -14.82
CA ARG A 159 -13.26 3.42 -14.67
C ARG A 159 -14.40 3.68 -13.67
N HIS A 160 -14.20 4.62 -12.75
CA HIS A 160 -15.15 4.90 -11.69
C HIS A 160 -15.73 6.30 -11.81
N ASP A 161 -17.05 6.38 -11.72
CA ASP A 161 -17.81 7.64 -11.80
C ASP A 161 -17.69 8.51 -10.54
N GLU A 162 -16.86 8.10 -9.57
CA GLU A 162 -16.71 8.81 -8.30
C GLU A 162 -15.49 9.74 -8.33
N PRO A 163 -15.67 11.03 -8.66
CA PRO A 163 -14.56 11.93 -8.94
C PRO A 163 -13.69 12.19 -7.72
N ASN A 164 -14.20 11.99 -6.50
CA ASN A 164 -13.48 12.29 -5.25
C ASN A 164 -12.63 11.13 -4.74
N LEU A 165 -12.86 9.90 -5.22
CA LEU A 165 -12.13 8.73 -4.74
C LEU A 165 -10.70 8.63 -5.29
N PHE A 166 -10.47 9.11 -6.53
CA PHE A 166 -9.24 8.86 -7.30
C PHE A 166 -8.53 10.14 -7.75
N GLN A 167 -8.46 11.13 -6.86
CA GLN A 167 -7.82 12.42 -7.13
C GLN A 167 -6.33 12.43 -6.81
N ASP A 168 -5.89 11.61 -5.85
CA ASP A 168 -4.50 11.57 -5.42
C ASP A 168 -3.60 11.11 -6.57
N GLU A 169 -2.52 11.86 -6.81
CA GLU A 169 -1.47 11.48 -7.75
C GLU A 169 -0.33 10.81 -6.99
N THR A 170 0.31 9.81 -7.59
CA THR A 170 1.44 9.10 -6.99
C THR A 170 2.54 10.03 -6.47
N MET A 171 2.86 11.08 -7.23
CA MET A 171 3.82 12.12 -6.79
C MET A 171 3.14 13.45 -6.46
N GLY A 172 1.87 13.41 -6.04
CA GLY A 172 1.18 14.55 -5.44
C GLY A 172 1.69 14.81 -4.01
N ALA A 173 1.29 15.95 -3.44
CA ALA A 173 1.77 16.40 -2.12
C ALA A 173 1.57 15.36 -1.00
N ASN A 174 0.53 14.54 -1.08
CA ASN A 174 0.20 13.53 -0.07
C ASN A 174 0.98 12.22 -0.27
N LEU A 175 1.00 11.67 -1.49
CA LEU A 175 1.55 10.34 -1.75
C LEU A 175 3.06 10.37 -2.08
N ALA A 176 3.63 11.49 -2.54
CA ALA A 176 5.04 11.53 -2.91
C ALA A 176 6.00 11.12 -1.76
N PRO A 177 5.82 11.61 -0.51
CA PRO A 177 6.67 11.17 0.60
C PRO A 177 6.50 9.68 0.92
N GLN A 178 5.27 9.16 0.83
CA GLN A 178 4.97 7.75 1.08
C GLN A 178 5.56 6.85 -0.01
N ALA A 179 5.47 7.25 -1.27
CA ALA A 179 6.06 6.55 -2.41
C ALA A 179 7.59 6.50 -2.31
N ALA A 180 8.24 7.61 -1.95
CA ALA A 180 9.68 7.66 -1.73
C ALA A 180 10.11 6.75 -0.57
N ARG A 181 9.38 6.80 0.55
CA ARG A 181 9.62 5.96 1.72
C ARG A 181 9.41 4.48 1.39
N MET A 182 8.37 4.11 0.65
CA MET A 182 8.18 2.72 0.22
C MET A 182 9.22 2.25 -0.78
N ALA A 183 9.73 3.13 -1.65
CA ALA A 183 10.85 2.78 -2.52
C ALA A 183 12.12 2.43 -1.72
N TYR A 184 12.32 3.05 -0.55
CA TYR A 184 13.36 2.68 0.41
C TYR A 184 13.02 1.36 1.14
N LEU A 185 11.85 1.28 1.78
CA LEU A 185 11.45 0.11 2.59
C LEU A 185 11.41 -1.18 1.77
N LYS A 186 10.95 -1.13 0.52
CA LYS A 186 10.90 -2.28 -0.40
C LYS A 186 12.26 -2.96 -0.59
N ARG A 187 13.37 -2.24 -0.40
CA ARG A 187 14.73 -2.81 -0.50
C ARG A 187 15.22 -3.47 0.79
N HIS A 188 14.51 -3.28 1.89
CA HIS A 188 14.95 -3.68 3.23
C HIS A 188 14.01 -4.69 3.91
N VAL A 189 12.77 -4.84 3.45
CA VAL A 189 11.78 -5.80 4.01
C VAL A 189 11.94 -7.25 3.51
N GLY A 190 13.14 -7.62 3.06
CA GLY A 190 13.51 -8.97 2.63
C GLY A 190 12.69 -9.49 1.45
N ASP A 191 12.39 -10.79 1.47
CA ASP A 191 11.65 -11.52 0.42
C ASP A 191 10.11 -11.40 0.57
N THR A 192 9.63 -10.50 1.42
CA THR A 192 8.20 -10.30 1.64
C THR A 192 7.53 -9.83 0.36
N GLU A 193 6.53 -10.57 -0.13
CA GLU A 193 5.73 -10.15 -1.27
C GLU A 193 4.92 -8.90 -0.92
N LEU A 194 5.14 -7.80 -1.63
CA LEU A 194 4.45 -6.54 -1.40
C LEU A 194 3.30 -6.37 -2.40
N VAL A 195 2.12 -6.07 -1.87
CA VAL A 195 0.94 -5.73 -2.68
C VAL A 195 0.49 -4.32 -2.33
N GLU A 196 0.34 -3.48 -3.35
CA GLU A 196 -0.22 -2.15 -3.19
C GLU A 196 -1.72 -2.26 -2.95
N VAL A 197 -2.19 -1.69 -1.84
CA VAL A 197 -3.59 -1.66 -1.45
C VAL A 197 -4.07 -0.23 -1.54
N TRP A 198 -5.28 -0.03 -2.05
CA TRP A 198 -5.93 1.28 -2.05
C TRP A 198 -7.12 1.26 -1.08
N PRO A 199 -6.97 1.76 0.16
CA PRO A 199 -8.02 1.64 1.18
C PRO A 199 -9.36 2.23 0.74
N LYS A 200 -9.34 3.39 0.06
CA LYS A 200 -10.54 4.02 -0.48
C LYS A 200 -11.27 3.12 -1.49
N LEU A 201 -10.53 2.41 -2.34
CA LEU A 201 -11.09 1.47 -3.31
C LEU A 201 -11.65 0.21 -2.63
N ALA A 202 -10.92 -0.33 -1.65
CA ALA A 202 -11.36 -1.49 -0.88
C ALA A 202 -12.67 -1.19 -0.14
N LEU A 203 -12.74 -0.04 0.55
CA LEU A 203 -13.95 0.43 1.22
C LEU A 203 -15.10 0.67 0.24
N TYR A 204 -14.83 1.23 -0.94
CA TYR A 204 -15.85 1.41 -1.98
C TYR A 204 -16.47 0.09 -2.44
N TYR A 205 -15.65 -0.93 -2.70
CA TYR A 205 -16.16 -2.24 -3.09
C TYR A 205 -16.87 -2.96 -1.94
N LEU A 206 -16.35 -2.84 -0.71
CA LEU A 206 -16.98 -3.40 0.48
C LEU A 206 -18.36 -2.79 0.72
N GLN A 207 -18.46 -1.46 0.62
CA GLN A 207 -19.73 -0.74 0.73
C GLN A 207 -20.76 -1.26 -0.30
N LYS A 208 -20.33 -1.41 -1.56
CA LYS A 208 -21.19 -1.96 -2.63
C LYS A 208 -21.63 -3.40 -2.34
N ALA A 209 -20.71 -4.26 -1.90
CA ALA A 209 -21.01 -5.66 -1.60
C ALA A 209 -21.99 -5.79 -0.42
N LEU A 210 -21.81 -4.98 0.62
CA LEU A 210 -22.67 -4.96 1.81
C LEU A 210 -23.96 -4.16 1.61
N LYS A 211 -24.17 -3.54 0.44
CA LYS A 211 -25.32 -2.67 0.13
C LYS A 211 -25.52 -1.56 1.17
N ILE A 212 -24.42 -1.03 1.72
CA ILE A 212 -24.48 0.05 2.70
C ILE A 212 -24.78 1.35 1.93
N PRO A 213 -25.86 2.07 2.24
CA PRO A 213 -26.18 3.32 1.57
C PRO A 213 -25.05 4.34 1.81
N LYS A 214 -24.76 5.16 0.79
CA LYS A 214 -23.87 6.31 0.99
C LYS A 214 -24.57 7.26 1.96
N ARG A 215 -23.91 7.59 3.08
CA ARG A 215 -24.32 8.77 3.86
C ARG A 215 -23.84 9.99 3.08
N GLU A 216 -24.77 10.88 2.77
CA GLU A 216 -24.50 12.20 2.17
C GLU A 216 -23.64 13.06 3.09
#